data_AF-A0A412PIJ5-F1
#
_entry.id   AF-A0A412PIJ5-F1
#
_cell.length_a   1.000
_cell.length_b   1.000
_cell.length_c   1.000
_cell.angle_alpha   90.00
_cell.angle_beta   90.00
_cell.angle_gamma   90.00
#
_symmetry.space_group_name_H-M   'P 1'
#
loop_
_entity.id
_entity.type
_entity.pdbx_description
1 polymer ?
#
loop_
_entity_poly.entity_id
_entity_poly.type
_entity_poly.pdbx_seq_one_letter_code
_entity_poly.pdbx_strand_id
1 'polypeptide(L)'
;MGIEWLNNKTTKDISFFLIEIHTYQIGESLPVPKFVIIEKPNDFSKTTKGNNESGELSKAQAERINFWNEFNEIVASRNKPFNIRKATTDHWYDVAIGTSEAHISITLVNKISSIGIEIYINDNKELFDKLNAISEIIENELGFTMDWQRLDNKKASRIIYYIEGLDFDNHDNYNELINETIDKVIRVKDTFKKYL
;
A
#
# COMPACT_ATOMS: atom_id res chain seq x y z
N MET A 1 1.23 -23.77 -22.01
CA MET A 1 1.25 -25.22 -22.32
C MET A 1 1.31 -25.99 -21.01
N GLY A 2 0.40 -26.94 -20.77
CA GLY A 2 0.51 -28.03 -19.78
C GLY A 2 0.51 -27.71 -18.28
N ILE A 3 1.41 -26.86 -17.80
CA ILE A 3 1.78 -26.77 -16.37
C ILE A 3 0.89 -25.78 -15.61
N GLU A 4 0.47 -24.70 -16.27
CA GLU A 4 -0.52 -23.75 -15.75
C GLU A 4 -1.87 -24.43 -15.40
N TRP A 5 -2.25 -25.47 -16.16
CA TRP A 5 -3.44 -26.28 -15.87
C TRP A 5 -3.26 -27.20 -14.65
N LEU A 6 -2.03 -27.67 -14.38
CA LEU A 6 -1.72 -28.59 -13.28
C LEU A 6 -1.71 -27.87 -11.93
N ASN A 7 -1.15 -26.65 -11.88
CA ASN A 7 -1.15 -25.84 -10.66
C ASN A 7 -2.57 -25.38 -10.25
N ASN A 8 -3.50 -25.29 -11.21
CA ASN A 8 -4.88 -24.87 -10.94
C ASN A 8 -5.79 -26.02 -10.45
N LYS A 9 -5.32 -27.27 -10.51
CA LYS A 9 -6.10 -28.49 -10.21
C LYS A 9 -5.54 -29.33 -9.05
N THR A 10 -4.43 -28.92 -8.44
CA THR A 10 -3.77 -29.69 -7.37
C THR A 10 -4.14 -29.11 -6.00
N THR A 11 -4.59 -29.98 -5.09
CA THR A 11 -4.89 -29.66 -3.68
C THR A 11 -3.67 -29.07 -2.97
N LYS A 12 -3.91 -28.20 -1.98
CA LYS A 12 -2.96 -27.33 -1.25
C LYS A 12 -1.65 -27.96 -0.70
N ASP A 13 -1.46 -29.28 -0.81
CA ASP A 13 -0.34 -30.02 -0.21
C ASP A 13 0.76 -30.45 -1.20
N ILE A 14 0.62 -30.19 -2.51
CA ILE A 14 1.63 -30.57 -3.51
C ILE A 14 1.97 -29.37 -4.39
N SER A 15 3.27 -29.11 -4.55
CA SER A 15 3.81 -27.99 -5.33
C SER A 15 4.79 -28.50 -6.38
N PHE A 16 4.66 -28.01 -7.61
CA PHE A 16 5.53 -28.37 -8.73
C PHE A 16 6.46 -27.22 -9.07
N PHE A 17 7.72 -27.56 -9.39
CA PHE A 17 8.71 -26.62 -9.90
C PHE A 17 9.09 -27.04 -11.31
N LEU A 18 9.14 -26.07 -12.22
CA LEU A 18 9.80 -26.27 -13.50
C LEU A 18 11.21 -25.70 -13.40
N ILE A 19 12.20 -26.59 -13.45
CA ILE A 19 13.62 -26.22 -13.39
C ILE A 19 14.25 -26.55 -14.74
N GLU A 20 14.86 -25.54 -15.36
CA GLU A 20 15.75 -25.70 -16.50
C GLU A 20 17.20 -25.80 -15.99
N ILE A 21 17.91 -26.85 -16.42
CA ILE A 21 19.28 -27.12 -15.97
C ILE A 21 20.22 -26.75 -17.12
N HIS A 22 21.07 -25.76 -16.88
CA HIS A 22 22.16 -25.39 -17.78
C HIS A 22 23.49 -25.79 -17.16
N THR A 23 24.42 -26.32 -17.96
CA THR A 23 25.79 -26.57 -17.50
C THR A 23 26.72 -25.56 -18.16
N TYR A 24 27.49 -24.84 -17.35
CA TYR A 24 28.52 -23.94 -17.86
C TYR A 24 29.89 -24.51 -17.52
N GLN A 25 30.79 -24.49 -18.50
CA GLN A 25 32.19 -24.84 -18.33
C GLN A 25 33.02 -23.63 -18.76
N ILE A 26 33.85 -23.11 -17.85
CA ILE A 26 34.75 -21.99 -18.15
C ILE A 26 36.18 -22.51 -18.09
N GLY A 27 36.89 -22.49 -19.21
CA GLY A 27 38.24 -23.05 -19.32
C GLY A 27 38.28 -24.56 -19.05
N GLU A 28 39.25 -25.04 -18.30
CA GLU A 28 39.40 -26.46 -17.93
C GLU A 28 38.69 -26.85 -16.62
N SER A 29 37.75 -26.04 -16.15
CA SER A 29 36.98 -26.37 -14.94
C SER A 29 36.03 -27.55 -15.16
N LEU A 30 35.66 -28.24 -14.08
CA LEU A 30 34.58 -29.22 -14.12
C LEU A 30 33.26 -28.48 -14.42
N PRO A 31 32.42 -28.96 -15.35
CA PRO A 31 31.17 -28.30 -15.72
C PRO A 31 30.27 -28.15 -14.49
N VAL A 32 29.87 -26.91 -14.20
CA VAL A 32 29.04 -26.60 -13.03
C VAL A 32 27.58 -26.53 -13.44
N PRO A 33 26.68 -27.28 -12.78
CA PRO A 33 25.25 -27.19 -13.02
C PRO A 33 24.72 -25.86 -12.47
N LYS A 34 24.02 -25.11 -13.32
CA LYS A 34 23.23 -23.94 -12.98
C LYS A 34 21.76 -24.28 -13.15
N PHE A 35 21.01 -24.16 -12.07
CA PHE A 35 19.56 -24.37 -12.06
C PHE A 35 18.86 -23.03 -12.27
N VAL A 36 17.97 -22.95 -13.25
CA VAL A 36 17.13 -21.78 -13.52
C VAL A 36 15.68 -22.19 -13.30
N ILE A 37 15.00 -21.52 -12.37
CA ILE A 37 13.59 -21.79 -12.08
C ILE A 37 12.75 -21.01 -13.09
N ILE A 38 11.94 -21.73 -13.86
CA ILE A 38 11.10 -21.15 -14.93
C ILE A 38 9.66 -20.95 -14.44
N GLU A 39 9.16 -21.83 -13.58
CA GLU A 39 7.85 -21.67 -12.94
C GLU A 39 7.90 -22.12 -11.48
N LYS A 40 7.27 -21.33 -10.60
CA LYS A 40 7.07 -21.65 -9.18
C LYS A 40 5.60 -21.47 -8.80
N PRO A 41 5.09 -22.22 -7.80
CA PRO A 41 3.75 -21.99 -7.26
C PRO A 41 3.65 -20.56 -6.68
N ASN A 42 2.51 -19.89 -6.89
CA ASN A 42 2.30 -18.52 -6.43
C ASN A 42 2.49 -18.35 -4.91
N ASP A 43 2.25 -19.40 -4.12
CA ASP A 43 2.37 -19.38 -2.65
C ASP A 43 3.77 -19.75 -2.09
N PHE A 44 4.76 -20.06 -2.93
CA PHE A 44 6.08 -20.53 -2.45
C PHE A 44 6.96 -19.44 -1.80
N SER A 45 6.57 -18.16 -1.86
CA SER A 45 7.31 -17.05 -1.24
C SER A 45 7.14 -16.96 0.29
N LYS A 46 6.49 -17.93 0.93
CA LYS A 46 6.42 -18.04 2.41
C LYS A 46 7.31 -19.17 2.91
N THR A 47 8.63 -18.99 2.95
CA THR A 47 9.55 -19.51 3.99
C THR A 47 11.02 -19.44 3.57
N THR A 48 11.65 -18.27 3.55
CA THR A 48 13.10 -18.16 3.75
C THR A 48 13.42 -16.77 4.32
N LYS A 49 13.65 -16.71 5.63
CA LYS A 49 14.43 -15.62 6.21
C LYS A 49 15.87 -15.80 5.73
N GLY A 50 16.32 -14.92 4.86
CA GLY A 50 17.72 -14.82 4.46
C GLY A 50 17.94 -13.52 3.71
N ASN A 51 18.79 -12.65 4.27
CA ASN A 51 19.34 -11.50 3.57
C ASN A 51 19.68 -11.86 2.12
N ASN A 52 19.20 -11.10 1.14
CA ASN A 52 19.88 -10.93 -0.14
C ASN A 52 19.37 -9.68 -0.88
N GLU A 53 20.33 -8.82 -1.20
CA GLU A 53 20.26 -7.73 -2.18
C GLU A 53 20.12 -8.33 -3.59
N SER A 54 18.93 -8.81 -3.94
CA SER A 54 18.67 -9.32 -5.29
C SER A 54 17.23 -9.08 -5.71
N GLY A 55 16.92 -7.85 -6.15
CA GLY A 55 15.82 -7.49 -7.09
C GLY A 55 14.38 -7.97 -6.86
N GLU A 56 14.12 -8.83 -5.88
CA GLU A 56 12.84 -9.47 -5.60
C GLU A 56 12.18 -8.74 -4.43
N LEU A 57 10.91 -8.41 -4.63
CA LEU A 57 10.11 -7.70 -3.64
C LEU A 57 9.86 -8.61 -2.44
N SER A 58 10.03 -8.07 -1.22
CA SER A 58 9.51 -8.75 -0.03
C SER A 58 7.99 -8.88 -0.13
N LYS A 59 7.41 -9.87 0.56
CA LYS A 59 5.96 -10.09 0.58
C LYS A 59 5.18 -8.80 0.86
N ALA A 60 5.58 -8.05 1.89
CA ALA A 60 4.90 -6.80 2.25
C ALA A 60 4.99 -5.72 1.16
N GLN A 61 6.07 -5.69 0.39
CA GLN A 61 6.20 -4.77 -0.74
C GLN A 61 5.33 -5.19 -1.92
N ALA A 62 5.23 -6.50 -2.19
CA ALA A 62 4.30 -7.02 -3.19
C ALA A 62 2.84 -6.71 -2.83
N GLU A 63 2.44 -6.90 -1.56
CA GLU A 63 1.06 -6.61 -1.14
C GLU A 63 0.70 -5.13 -1.22
N ARG A 64 1.65 -4.23 -0.96
CA ARG A 64 1.42 -2.78 -1.18
C ARG A 64 1.17 -2.49 -2.65
N ILE A 65 1.95 -3.08 -3.55
CA ILE A 65 1.74 -2.90 -4.99
C ILE A 65 0.36 -3.44 -5.40
N ASN A 66 -0.02 -4.63 -4.92
CA ASN A 66 -1.33 -5.22 -5.18
C ASN A 66 -2.46 -4.28 -4.73
N PHE A 67 -2.41 -3.85 -3.46
CA PHE A 67 -3.39 -2.93 -2.89
C PHE A 67 -3.47 -1.63 -3.70
N TRP A 68 -2.33 -1.01 -4.03
CA TRP A 68 -2.32 0.25 -4.79
C TRP A 68 -2.81 0.10 -6.24
N ASN A 69 -2.60 -1.06 -6.87
CA ASN A 69 -3.16 -1.33 -8.19
C ASN A 69 -4.69 -1.43 -8.14
N GLU A 70 -5.23 -2.24 -7.22
CA GLU A 70 -6.69 -2.35 -7.03
C GLU A 70 -7.32 -1.00 -6.64
N PHE A 71 -6.66 -0.26 -5.75
CA PHE A 71 -7.05 1.10 -5.39
C PHE A 71 -7.12 2.02 -6.60
N ASN A 72 -6.10 2.00 -7.46
CA ASN A 72 -6.06 2.81 -8.68
C ASN A 72 -7.15 2.42 -9.68
N GLU A 73 -7.46 1.14 -9.83
CA GLU A 73 -8.55 0.66 -10.69
C GLU A 73 -9.91 1.19 -10.23
N ILE A 74 -10.18 1.15 -8.93
CA ILE A 74 -11.43 1.66 -8.36
C ILE A 74 -11.48 3.20 -8.46
N VAL A 75 -10.38 3.90 -8.20
CA VAL A 75 -10.33 5.37 -8.41
C VAL A 75 -10.59 5.72 -9.88
N ALA A 76 -10.05 4.95 -10.83
CA ALA A 76 -10.26 5.17 -12.26
C ALA A 76 -11.72 4.93 -12.67
N SER A 77 -12.36 3.88 -12.14
CA SER A 77 -13.76 3.57 -12.43
C SER A 77 -14.74 4.61 -11.85
N ARG A 78 -14.32 5.31 -10.78
CA ARG A 78 -15.11 6.38 -10.12
C ARG A 78 -14.89 7.78 -10.70
N ASN A 79 -14.54 7.89 -12.00
CA ASN A 79 -14.27 9.15 -12.69
C ASN A 79 -13.11 9.98 -12.11
N LYS A 80 -12.13 9.33 -11.45
CA LYS A 80 -10.89 9.96 -10.96
C LYS A 80 -11.16 11.18 -10.05
N PRO A 81 -11.77 10.98 -8.87
CA PRO A 81 -12.03 12.07 -7.90
C PRO A 81 -10.74 12.78 -7.43
N PHE A 82 -9.59 12.15 -7.62
CA PHE A 82 -8.25 12.70 -7.46
C PHE A 82 -7.26 12.03 -8.43
N ASN A 83 -6.06 12.60 -8.54
CA ASN A 83 -5.04 12.10 -9.45
C ASN A 83 -4.51 10.73 -9.01
N ILE A 84 -4.44 9.82 -9.98
CA ILE A 84 -3.85 8.49 -9.80
C ILE A 84 -2.33 8.59 -9.91
N ARG A 85 -1.62 7.91 -9.00
CA ARG A 85 -0.18 7.71 -9.00
C ARG A 85 0.16 6.27 -9.36
N LYS A 86 1.38 6.06 -9.87
CA LYS A 86 1.90 4.71 -10.08
C LYS A 86 1.98 3.97 -8.74
N ALA A 87 1.51 2.73 -8.69
CA ALA A 87 1.71 1.86 -7.54
C ALA A 87 3.21 1.65 -7.27
N THR A 88 3.62 1.82 -6.02
CA THR A 88 5.00 1.61 -5.57
C THR A 88 5.04 0.66 -4.38
N THR A 89 6.24 0.35 -3.89
CA THR A 89 6.46 -0.47 -2.70
C THR A 89 6.30 0.33 -1.40
N ASP A 90 6.01 1.63 -1.51
CA ASP A 90 5.82 2.52 -0.39
C ASP A 90 4.54 2.16 0.36
N HIS A 91 4.57 2.38 1.66
CA HIS A 91 3.41 2.15 2.52
C HIS A 91 2.47 3.35 2.53
N TRP A 92 2.72 4.38 1.71
CA TRP A 92 1.91 5.58 1.64
C TRP A 92 1.53 5.92 0.20
N TYR A 93 0.45 6.68 0.06
CA TYR A 93 -0.06 7.20 -1.20
C TYR A 93 -0.62 8.61 -0.98
N ASP A 94 0.01 9.61 -1.60
CA ASP A 94 -0.39 11.00 -1.38
C ASP A 94 -1.42 11.50 -2.40
N VAL A 95 -2.37 12.29 -1.91
CA VAL A 95 -3.39 12.98 -2.68
C VAL A 95 -3.28 14.49 -2.43
N ALA A 96 -3.19 15.27 -3.51
CA ALA A 96 -3.12 16.72 -3.42
C ALA A 96 -4.48 17.32 -3.01
N ILE A 97 -4.44 18.32 -2.12
CA ILE A 97 -5.62 19.07 -1.65
C ILE A 97 -5.71 20.49 -2.23
N GLY A 98 -4.72 20.91 -3.02
CA GLY A 98 -4.73 22.19 -3.74
C GLY A 98 -3.82 23.27 -3.15
N THR A 99 -3.07 22.97 -2.09
CA THR A 99 -2.05 23.84 -1.47
C THR A 99 -0.71 23.09 -1.36
N SER A 100 0.40 23.82 -1.26
CA SER A 100 1.74 23.28 -0.96
C SER A 100 1.94 23.00 0.53
N GLU A 101 1.15 23.65 1.39
CA GLU A 101 1.30 23.60 2.85
C GLU A 101 0.87 22.24 3.42
N ALA A 102 -0.06 21.55 2.74
CA ALA A 102 -0.61 20.29 3.20
C ALA A 102 -1.00 19.35 2.05
N HIS A 103 -1.06 18.06 2.34
CA HIS A 103 -1.58 17.04 1.44
C HIS A 103 -2.27 15.94 2.24
N ILE A 104 -3.09 15.13 1.58
CA ILE A 104 -3.62 13.90 2.18
C ILE A 104 -2.59 12.80 1.95
N SER A 105 -2.28 12.01 2.97
CA SER A 105 -1.50 10.78 2.83
C SER A 105 -2.33 9.59 3.30
N ILE A 106 -2.43 8.57 2.46
CA ILE A 106 -3.10 7.30 2.76
C ILE A 106 -2.00 6.30 3.11
N THR A 107 -2.02 5.70 4.30
CA THR A 107 -0.96 4.83 4.80
C THR A 107 -1.46 3.43 5.11
N LEU A 108 -0.74 2.40 4.65
CA LEU A 108 -1.03 0.99 4.95
C LEU A 108 -0.21 0.57 6.18
N VAL A 109 -0.89 0.39 7.32
CA VAL A 109 -0.25 0.12 8.62
C VAL A 109 -0.52 -1.32 9.06
N ASN A 110 0.19 -2.27 8.45
CA ASN A 110 0.01 -3.70 8.72
C ASN A 110 0.21 -4.11 10.19
N LYS A 111 1.02 -3.38 10.97
CA LYS A 111 1.26 -3.71 12.40
C LYS A 111 0.02 -3.59 13.27
N ILE A 112 -0.94 -2.76 12.85
CA ILE A 112 -2.22 -2.54 13.55
C ILE A 112 -3.41 -2.91 12.67
N SER A 113 -3.17 -3.55 11.51
CA SER A 113 -4.21 -3.95 10.56
C SER A 113 -5.15 -2.79 10.18
N SER A 114 -4.59 -1.62 9.88
CA SER A 114 -5.38 -0.43 9.53
C SER A 114 -4.83 0.35 8.35
N ILE A 115 -5.71 1.12 7.72
CA ILE A 115 -5.40 2.17 6.75
C ILE A 115 -5.52 3.52 7.44
N GLY A 116 -4.45 4.30 7.47
CA GLY A 116 -4.47 5.67 7.97
C GLY A 116 -4.78 6.65 6.84
N ILE A 117 -5.71 7.58 7.06
CA ILE A 117 -5.98 8.72 6.19
C ILE A 117 -5.60 9.96 6.99
N GLU A 118 -4.51 10.62 6.61
CA GLU A 118 -4.01 11.80 7.31
C GLU A 118 -3.97 13.04 6.44
N ILE A 119 -4.28 14.19 7.02
CA ILE A 119 -3.83 15.50 6.52
C ILE A 119 -2.42 15.71 7.07
N TYR A 120 -1.42 15.66 6.19
CA TYR A 120 -0.03 15.93 6.51
C TYR A 120 0.28 17.40 6.23
N ILE A 121 0.71 18.13 7.25
CA ILE A 121 1.03 19.57 7.19
C ILE A 121 2.55 19.74 7.25
N ASN A 122 3.11 20.37 6.22
CA ASN A 122 4.55 20.56 6.03
C ASN A 122 5.04 21.81 6.78
N ASP A 123 5.90 21.65 7.79
CA ASP A 123 6.64 22.73 8.48
C ASP A 123 5.80 23.98 8.85
N ASN A 124 4.50 23.81 9.08
CA ASN A 124 3.55 24.90 9.31
C ASN A 124 2.66 24.62 10.53
N LYS A 125 3.20 24.90 11.72
CA LYS A 125 2.47 24.70 12.99
C LYS A 125 1.31 25.68 13.16
N GLU A 126 1.43 26.89 12.64
CA GLU A 126 0.36 27.89 12.70
C GLU A 126 -0.89 27.41 11.94
N LEU A 127 -0.70 26.75 10.80
CA LEU A 127 -1.81 26.16 10.05
C LEU A 127 -2.49 25.04 10.85
N PHE A 128 -1.70 24.17 11.48
CA PHE A 128 -2.25 23.15 12.37
C PHE A 128 -3.06 23.79 13.50
N ASP A 129 -2.52 24.81 14.17
CA ASP A 129 -3.18 25.48 15.31
C ASP A 129 -4.49 26.15 14.88
N LYS A 130 -4.52 26.76 13.68
CA LYS A 130 -5.73 27.32 13.07
C LYS A 130 -6.80 26.26 12.82
N LEU A 131 -6.43 25.13 12.23
CA LEU A 131 -7.36 24.02 11.97
C LEU A 131 -7.85 23.38 13.28
N ASN A 132 -6.95 23.19 14.24
CA ASN A 132 -7.26 22.59 15.54
C ASN A 132 -8.23 23.45 16.36
N ALA A 133 -8.14 24.78 16.24
CA ALA A 133 -9.08 25.71 16.89
C ALA A 133 -10.52 25.56 16.37
N ILE A 134 -10.71 24.98 15.19
CA ILE A 134 -12.03 24.69 14.59
C ILE A 134 -12.25 23.18 14.40
N SER A 135 -11.51 22.35 15.14
CA SER A 135 -11.55 20.88 15.02
C SER A 135 -12.96 20.31 15.17
N GLU A 136 -13.72 20.76 16.17
CA GLU A 136 -15.11 20.33 16.37
C GLU A 136 -16.00 20.62 15.15
N ILE A 137 -15.81 21.76 14.48
CA ILE A 137 -16.57 22.11 13.27
C ILE A 137 -16.20 21.16 12.14
N ILE A 138 -14.90 20.93 11.95
CA ILE A 138 -14.38 20.03 10.92
C ILE A 138 -14.90 18.59 11.14
N GLU A 139 -14.81 18.07 12.36
CA GLU A 139 -15.26 16.71 12.69
C GLU A 139 -16.78 16.53 12.53
N ASN A 140 -17.56 17.55 12.90
CA ASN A 140 -19.00 17.57 12.64
C ASN A 140 -19.31 17.55 11.13
N GLU A 141 -18.54 18.28 10.31
CA GLU A 141 -18.69 18.20 8.86
C GLU A 141 -18.24 16.85 8.30
N LEU A 142 -17.17 16.25 8.82
CA LEU A 142 -16.69 14.94 8.39
C LEU A 142 -17.66 13.82 8.76
N GLY A 143 -18.33 13.94 9.91
CA GLY A 143 -19.17 12.89 10.50
C GLY A 143 -18.37 11.81 11.24
N PHE A 144 -17.10 12.09 11.57
CA PHE A 144 -16.22 11.23 12.34
C PHE A 144 -15.11 12.06 12.99
N THR A 145 -14.57 11.55 14.10
CA THR A 145 -13.47 12.18 14.84
C THR A 145 -12.12 11.82 14.25
N MET A 146 -11.15 12.71 14.35
CA MET A 146 -9.76 12.46 13.94
C MET A 146 -8.81 12.63 15.12
N ASP A 147 -7.63 12.03 15.03
CA ASP A 147 -6.56 12.24 15.99
C ASP A 147 -5.68 13.40 15.53
N TRP A 148 -5.69 14.48 16.32
CA TRP A 148 -5.03 15.74 16.05
C TRP A 148 -3.63 15.77 16.66
N GLN A 149 -2.61 15.53 15.84
CA GLN A 149 -1.23 15.40 16.30
C GLN A 149 -0.37 16.59 15.84
N ARG A 150 -0.20 17.57 16.73
CA ARG A 150 0.69 18.71 16.49
C ARG A 150 2.14 18.29 16.28
N LEU A 151 2.63 17.27 16.99
CA LEU A 151 4.02 16.77 16.91
C LEU A 151 5.07 17.87 17.13
N ASP A 152 5.10 18.48 18.32
CA ASP A 152 5.98 19.63 18.64
C ASP A 152 7.47 19.36 18.47
N ASN A 153 7.88 18.09 18.57
CA ASN A 153 9.24 17.64 18.37
C ASN A 153 9.60 17.39 16.89
N LYS A 154 8.68 17.60 15.95
CA LYS A 154 8.88 17.43 14.51
C LYS A 154 8.43 18.66 13.75
N LYS A 155 8.98 18.85 12.55
CA LYS A 155 8.56 19.92 11.64
C LYS A 155 7.12 19.72 11.16
N ALA A 156 6.74 18.49 10.83
CA ALA A 156 5.41 18.18 10.34
C ALA A 156 4.39 18.06 11.47
N SER A 157 3.13 18.34 11.15
CA SER A 157 1.95 17.99 11.97
C SER A 157 1.05 17.07 11.15
N ARG A 158 0.19 16.30 11.81
CA ARG A 158 -0.78 15.46 11.12
C ARG A 158 -2.11 15.37 11.84
N ILE A 159 -3.17 15.17 11.07
CA ILE A 159 -4.53 14.96 11.56
C ILE A 159 -4.99 13.66 10.92
N ILE A 160 -5.18 12.58 11.68
CA ILE A 160 -5.30 11.23 11.14
C ILE A 160 -6.58 10.51 11.57
N TYR A 161 -7.16 9.76 10.64
CA TYR A 161 -8.24 8.80 10.88
C TYR A 161 -7.80 7.40 10.46
N TYR A 162 -8.22 6.37 11.18
CA TYR A 162 -7.90 4.98 10.84
C TYR A 162 -9.16 4.20 10.43
N ILE A 163 -9.01 3.40 9.37
CA ILE A 163 -9.97 2.38 8.97
C ILE A 163 -9.34 1.03 9.30
N GLU A 164 -10.03 0.22 10.11
CA GLU A 164 -9.57 -1.11 10.49
C GLU A 164 -9.86 -2.17 9.42
N GLY A 165 -9.20 -3.32 9.49
CA GLY A 165 -9.48 -4.48 8.65
C GLY A 165 -8.48 -4.70 7.51
N LEU A 166 -7.35 -3.99 7.49
CA LEU A 166 -6.28 -4.28 6.54
C LEU A 166 -5.58 -5.60 6.89
N ASP A 167 -5.57 -6.55 5.96
CA ASP A 167 -4.89 -7.82 6.11
C ASP A 167 -4.13 -8.21 4.82
N PHE A 168 -2.81 -8.34 4.91
CA PHE A 168 -1.93 -8.74 3.80
C PHE A 168 -1.88 -10.27 3.56
N ASP A 169 -2.56 -11.05 4.39
CA ASP A 169 -2.73 -12.48 4.24
C ASP A 169 -4.14 -12.86 3.77
N ASN A 170 -5.12 -11.95 3.84
CA ASN A 170 -6.49 -12.15 3.40
C ASN A 170 -7.06 -10.89 2.72
N HIS A 171 -7.42 -11.00 1.44
CA HIS A 171 -7.91 -9.88 0.63
C HIS A 171 -9.44 -9.89 0.42
N ASP A 172 -10.17 -10.78 1.10
CA ASP A 172 -11.62 -10.96 0.88
C ASP A 172 -12.42 -9.66 1.06
N ASN A 173 -11.95 -8.75 1.93
CA ASN A 173 -12.59 -7.47 2.22
C ASN A 173 -11.99 -6.27 1.47
N TYR A 174 -11.00 -6.46 0.59
CA TYR A 174 -10.28 -5.34 -0.04
C TYR A 174 -11.20 -4.42 -0.84
N ASN A 175 -12.17 -4.98 -1.58
CA ASN A 175 -13.09 -4.15 -2.36
C ASN A 175 -13.90 -3.20 -1.46
N GLU A 176 -14.39 -3.66 -0.31
CA GLU A 176 -15.11 -2.81 0.64
C GLU A 176 -14.17 -1.77 1.26
N LEU A 177 -13.02 -2.23 1.75
CA LEU A 177 -12.03 -1.40 2.42
C LEU A 177 -11.48 -0.28 1.52
N ILE A 178 -11.21 -0.59 0.26
CA ILE A 178 -10.75 0.37 -0.75
C ILE A 178 -11.85 1.39 -1.05
N ASN A 179 -13.09 0.96 -1.25
CA ASN A 179 -14.19 1.88 -1.51
C ASN A 179 -14.42 2.83 -0.32
N GLU A 180 -14.41 2.32 0.91
CA GLU A 180 -14.50 3.15 2.12
C GLU A 180 -13.33 4.13 2.19
N THR A 181 -12.10 3.68 1.93
CA THR A 181 -10.91 4.54 1.92
C THR A 181 -11.07 5.69 0.92
N ILE A 182 -11.52 5.40 -0.31
CA ILE A 182 -11.75 6.42 -1.33
C ILE A 182 -12.83 7.42 -0.88
N ASP A 183 -13.95 6.94 -0.33
CA ASP A 183 -15.03 7.80 0.16
C ASP A 183 -14.55 8.74 1.27
N LYS A 184 -13.80 8.21 2.23
CA LYS A 184 -13.21 9.00 3.32
C LYS A 184 -12.20 10.01 2.79
N VAL A 185 -11.33 9.64 1.84
CA VAL A 185 -10.38 10.57 1.20
C VAL A 185 -11.10 11.71 0.49
N ILE A 186 -12.17 11.42 -0.26
CA ILE A 186 -12.98 12.46 -0.91
C ILE A 186 -13.60 13.38 0.14
N ARG A 187 -14.19 12.82 1.20
CA ARG A 187 -14.83 13.61 2.26
C ARG A 187 -13.83 14.50 3.00
N VAL A 188 -12.67 13.96 3.35
CA VAL A 188 -11.56 14.70 3.98
C VAL A 188 -11.09 15.82 3.04
N LYS A 189 -10.83 15.51 1.77
CA LYS A 189 -10.41 16.48 0.77
C LYS A 189 -11.40 17.64 0.62
N ASP A 190 -12.68 17.35 0.45
CA ASP A 190 -13.71 18.36 0.24
C ASP A 190 -13.97 19.22 1.48
N THR A 191 -13.79 18.66 2.67
CA THR A 191 -13.96 19.38 3.94
C THR A 191 -12.77 20.29 4.21
N PHE A 192 -11.54 19.73 4.22
CA PHE A 192 -10.34 20.51 4.53
C PHE A 192 -10.05 21.58 3.50
N LYS A 193 -10.42 21.39 2.22
CA LYS A 193 -10.29 22.42 1.18
C LYS A 193 -11.05 23.72 1.48
N LYS A 194 -12.06 23.69 2.36
CA LYS A 194 -12.79 24.92 2.78
C LYS A 194 -12.00 25.76 3.78
N TYR A 195 -11.03 25.16 4.46
CA TYR A 195 -10.28 25.74 5.58
C TYR A 195 -8.78 25.91 5.27
N LEU A 196 -8.33 25.48 4.09
CA LEU A 196 -6.97 25.60 3.55
C LEU A 196 -6.93 26.62 2.41
#